data_AF-A0A0D7PK34-F1
#
_entry.id   AF-A0A0D7PK34-F1
#
_cell.length_a   1.000
_cell.length_b   1.000
_cell.length_c   1.000
_cell.angle_alpha   90.00
_cell.angle_beta   90.00
_cell.angle_gamma   90.00
#
_symmetry.space_group_name_H-M   'P 1'
#
loop_
_entity.id
_entity.type
_entity.pdbx_description
1 polymer ?
#
loop_
_entity_poly.entity_id
_entity_poly.type
_entity_poly.pdbx_seq_one_letter_code
_entity_poly.pdbx_strand_id
1 'polypeptide(L)' 'MLKSKTRRAVIREWMALAPEQRRSAEQAAAFARRAVERHSLPRSRRTPHAVMIAWLTPRTGRP' A
#
# COMPACT_ATOMS: atom_id res chain seq x y z
N MET A 1 17.55 2.35 5.17
CA MET A 1 16.52 2.62 6.19
C MET A 1 15.26 3.38 5.71
N LEU A 2 15.24 4.06 4.55
CA LEU A 2 14.03 4.75 4.05
C LEU A 2 12.87 3.82 3.68
N LYS A 3 13.15 2.67 3.02
CA LYS A 3 12.12 1.69 2.61
C LYS A 3 11.21 1.27 3.77
N SER A 4 11.76 1.11 4.97
CA SER A 4 11.01 0.70 6.17
C SER A 4 10.12 1.82 6.73
N LYS A 5 10.54 3.09 6.61
CA LYS A 5 9.71 4.24 7.05
C LYS A 5 8.52 4.42 6.11
N THR A 6 8.75 4.41 4.79
CA THR A 6 7.70 4.52 3.78
C THR A 6 6.70 3.36 3.88
N ARG A 7 7.18 2.12 4.03
CA ARG A 7 6.30 0.95 4.23
C ARG A 7 5.37 1.12 5.43
N ARG A 8 5.88 1.58 6.57
CA ARG A 8 5.06 1.80 7.77
C ARG A 8 4.08 2.95 7.61
N ALA A 9 4.44 4.03 6.90
CA ALA A 9 3.51 5.12 6.60
C ALA A 9 2.34 4.62 5.74
N VAL A 10 2.64 3.95 4.62
CA VAL A 10 1.64 3.39 3.71
C VAL A 10 0.73 2.38 4.42
N ILE A 11 1.28 1.49 5.24
CA ILE A 11 0.47 0.53 6.01
C ILE A 11 -0.43 1.23 7.03
N ARG A 12 0.06 2.27 7.72
CA ARG A 12 -0.76 3.02 8.69
C ARG A 12 -1.90 3.77 8.00
N GLU A 13 -1.63 4.42 6.88
CA GLU A 13 -2.65 5.07 6.08
C GLU A 13 -3.70 4.07 5.58
N TRP A 14 -3.25 2.89 5.12
CA TRP A 14 -4.15 1.83 4.73
C TRP A 14 -5.04 1.41 5.89
N MET A 15 -4.46 1.05 7.04
CA MET A 15 -5.20 0.59 8.22
C MET A 15 -6.11 1.65 8.85
N ALA A 16 -5.88 2.93 8.58
CA ALA A 16 -6.76 4.03 8.99
C ALA A 16 -8.05 4.10 8.15
N LEU A 17 -8.10 3.43 6.99
CA LEU A 17 -9.32 3.32 6.20
C LEU A 17 -10.31 2.35 6.86
N ALA A 18 -11.60 2.61 6.61
CA ALA A 18 -12.68 1.77 7.08
C ALA A 18 -12.53 0.33 6.54
N PRO A 19 -12.91 -0.70 7.30
CA PRO A 19 -12.80 -2.11 6.87
C PRO A 19 -13.41 -2.39 5.49
N GLU A 20 -14.50 -1.71 5.16
CA GLU A 20 -15.24 -1.81 3.89
C GLU A 20 -14.40 -1.32 2.71
N GLN A 21 -13.53 -0.34 2.95
CA GLN A 21 -12.59 0.21 1.97
C GLN A 21 -11.30 -0.62 1.85
N ARG A 22 -11.11 -1.59 2.74
CA ARG A 22 -9.96 -2.50 2.75
C ARG A 22 -10.30 -3.90 2.30
N ARG A 23 -11.51 -4.13 1.80
CA ARG A 23 -12.04 -5.47 1.61
C ARG A 23 -11.62 -6.08 0.29
N SER A 24 -11.46 -5.27 -0.76
CA SER A 24 -11.17 -5.78 -2.10
C SER A 24 -9.75 -5.47 -2.59
N ALA A 25 -9.24 -6.37 -3.43
CA ALA A 25 -7.97 -6.17 -4.11
C ALA A 25 -8.00 -4.93 -5.03
N GLU A 26 -9.17 -4.60 -5.59
CA GLU A 26 -9.38 -3.42 -6.42
C GLU A 26 -9.23 -2.13 -5.62
N GLN A 27 -9.78 -2.07 -4.39
CA GLN A 27 -9.58 -0.94 -3.48
C GLN A 27 -8.11 -0.79 -3.08
N ALA A 28 -7.43 -1.92 -2.83
CA ALA A 28 -6.00 -1.91 -2.55
C ALA A 28 -5.18 -1.39 -3.75
N ALA A 29 -5.57 -1.73 -4.99
CA ALA A 29 -4.93 -1.22 -6.20
C ALA A 29 -5.20 0.27 -6.43
N ALA A 30 -6.42 0.74 -6.18
CA ALA A 30 -6.74 2.17 -6.22
C ALA A 30 -5.93 2.96 -5.18
N PHE A 31 -5.83 2.44 -3.95
CA PHE A 31 -5.01 3.04 -2.90
C PHE A 31 -3.52 3.02 -3.26
N ALA A 32 -3.00 1.90 -3.78
CA ALA A 32 -1.59 1.77 -4.16
C ALA A 32 -1.19 2.78 -5.24
N ARG A 33 -2.04 3.03 -6.25
CA ARG A 33 -1.80 4.08 -7.26
C ARG A 33 -1.62 5.46 -6.60
N ARG A 34 -2.56 5.88 -5.76
CA ARG A 34 -2.50 7.16 -5.03
C ARG A 34 -1.33 7.23 -4.05
N ALA A 35 -0.96 6.09 -3.45
CA ALA A 35 0.14 6.03 -2.51
C ALA A 35 1.50 6.14 -3.22
N VAL A 36 1.65 5.60 -4.44
CA VAL A 36 2.86 5.77 -5.27
C VAL A 36 3.11 7.23 -5.62
N GLU A 37 2.06 8.01 -5.89
CA GLU A 37 2.17 9.44 -6.17
C GLU A 37 2.63 10.23 -4.93
N ARG A 38 2.13 9.87 -3.75
CA ARG A 38 2.46 10.55 -2.49
C ARG A 38 3.77 10.10 -1.87
N HIS A 39 4.17 8.86 -2.10
CA HIS A 39 5.34 8.23 -1.52
C HIS A 39 6.27 7.72 -2.61
N SER A 40 7.34 8.48 -2.86
CA SER A 40 8.38 8.04 -3.78
C SER A 40 9.13 6.83 -3.20
N LEU A 41 9.05 5.70 -3.91
CA LEU A 41 9.76 4.48 -3.52
C LEU A 41 11.17 4.50 -4.14
N PRO A 42 12.21 4.18 -3.35
CA PRO A 42 13.56 4.06 -3.90
C PRO A 42 13.62 2.92 -4.93
N ARG A 43 14.52 3.11 -5.90
CA ARG A 43 14.71 2.24 -7.07
C ARG A 43 14.69 0.75 -6.69
N SER A 44 13.88 -0.02 -7.40
CA SER A 44 13.56 -1.42 -7.14
C SER A 44 13.43 -2.15 -8.48
N ARG A 45 13.65 -3.48 -8.49
CA ARG A 45 13.40 -4.31 -9.68
C ARG A 45 11.91 -4.42 -10.02
N ARG A 46 11.05 -4.25 -9.01
CA ARG A 46 9.59 -4.22 -9.16
C ARG A 46 9.11 -2.78 -9.29
N THR A 47 8.04 -2.56 -10.06
CA THR A 47 7.39 -1.26 -10.15
C THR A 47 6.94 -0.78 -8.77
N PRO A 48 6.95 0.54 -8.50
CA PRO A 48 6.46 1.10 -7.23
C PRO A 48 5.06 0.58 -6.86
N HIS A 49 4.16 0.50 -7.86
CA HIS A 49 2.82 -0.05 -7.68
C HIS A 49 2.84 -1.51 -7.20
N ALA A 50 3.63 -2.38 -7.83
CA ALA A 50 3.75 -3.78 -7.42
C ALA A 50 4.34 -3.95 -6.01
N VAL A 51 5.26 -3.06 -5.61
CA VAL A 51 5.79 -3.03 -4.24
C VAL A 51 4.69 -2.65 -3.24
N MET A 52 3.87 -1.64 -3.55
CA MET A 52 2.78 -1.21 -2.68
C MET A 52 1.69 -2.27 -2.54
N ILE A 53 1.24 -2.86 -3.65
CA ILE A 53 0.29 -3.98 -3.63
C ILE A 53 0.80 -5.10 -2.71
N ALA A 54 2.07 -5.51 -2.84
CA ALA A 54 2.66 -6.56 -2.00
C ALA A 54 2.63 -6.25 -0.49
N TRP A 55 2.60 -4.97 -0.10
CA TRP A 55 2.46 -4.58 1.31
C TRP A 55 1.02 -4.63 1.81
N LEU A 56 0.06 -4.40 0.91
CA LEU A 56 -1.37 -4.31 1.21
C LEU A 56 -2.05 -5.67 1.15
N THR A 57 -1.70 -6.55 0.21
CA THR A 57 -2.34 -7.86 0.00
C THR A 57 -2.56 -8.67 1.28
N PRO A 58 -1.59 -8.81 2.21
CA PRO A 58 -1.81 -9.58 3.45
C PRO A 58 -2.79 -8.93 4.45
N ARG A 59 -3.29 -7.73 4.14
CA ARG A 59 -4.13 -6.85 4.98
C ARG A 59 -5.40 -6.43 4.26
N THR A 60 -5.64 -6.94 3.05
CA THR A 60 -6.87 -6.74 2.30
C THR A 60 -7.80 -7.91 2.60
N GLY A 61 -9.08 -7.64 2.90
CA GLY A 61 -10.09 -8.68 3.17
C GLY A 61 -9.93 -9.41 4.50
N ARG A 62 -9.08 -8.92 5.41
CA ARG A 62 -8.99 -9.44 6.78
C ARG A 62 -10.11 -8.81 7.63
N PRO A 63 -10.96 -9.60 8.31
CA PRO A 63 -11.97 -9.10 9.24
C PRO A 63 -11.33 -8.35 10.42
#